data_AF-A0A2S2QAX6-F1
#
_entry.id   AF-A0A2S2QAX6-F1
#
_cell.length_a   1.000
_cell.length_b   1.000
_cell.length_c   1.000
_cell.angle_alpha   90.00
_cell.angle_beta   90.00
_cell.angle_gamma   90.00
#
_symmetry.space_group_name_H-M   'P 1'
#
loop_
_entity.id
_entity.type
_entity.pdbx_description
1 polymer ?
#
loop_
_entity_poly.entity_id
_entity_poly.type
_entity_poly.pdbx_seq_one_letter_code
_entity_poly.pdbx_strand_id
1 'polypeptide(L)'
;KKKEELRQVAKKELEEWYKIHKEQIAKTKDVNREAAINAEKQFVAESDEIEPGTEWDRISKLCDFNPKSNRASKDVTRMRSIILQLKQTPLKKPVLSSK
;
A
#
# COMPACT_ATOMS: atom_id res chain seq x y z
N LYS A 1 31.97 -32.99 -31.92
CA LYS A 1 32.37 -32.73 -30.52
C LYS A 1 31.86 -31.36 -30.06
N LYS A 2 32.41 -30.24 -30.54
CA LYS A 2 31.98 -28.86 -30.16
C LYS A 2 30.48 -28.57 -30.28
N LYS A 3 29.81 -29.01 -31.34
CA LYS A 3 28.34 -28.84 -31.51
C LYS A 3 27.52 -29.59 -30.45
N GLU A 4 28.00 -30.76 -30.01
CA GLU A 4 27.31 -31.58 -29.01
C GLU A 4 27.51 -31.00 -27.61
N GLU A 5 28.73 -30.54 -27.30
CA GLU A 5 29.04 -29.80 -26.07
C GLU A 5 28.15 -28.55 -25.93
N LEU A 6 28.01 -27.75 -27.01
CA LEU A 6 27.12 -26.58 -27.01
C LEU A 6 25.65 -26.94 -26.80
N ARG A 7 25.18 -28.07 -27.35
CA ARG A 7 23.81 -28.55 -27.11
C ARG A 7 23.60 -28.95 -25.65
N GLN A 8 24.57 -29.62 -25.03
CA GLN A 8 24.48 -30.02 -23.63
C GLN A 8 24.48 -28.82 -22.69
N VAL A 9 25.30 -27.80 -22.98
CA VAL A 9 25.33 -26.55 -22.21
C VAL A 9 23.98 -25.84 -22.33
N ALA A 10 23.48 -25.63 -23.55
CA ALA A 10 22.20 -24.97 -23.77
C ALA A 10 21.03 -25.70 -23.08
N LYS A 11 21.06 -27.05 -23.07
CA LYS A 11 20.06 -27.85 -22.35
C LYS A 11 20.12 -27.63 -20.84
N LYS A 12 21.32 -27.62 -20.25
CA LYS A 12 21.51 -27.36 -18.82
C LYS A 12 21.06 -25.96 -18.42
N GLU A 13 21.43 -24.95 -19.22
CA GLU A 13 21.02 -23.56 -18.97
C GLU A 13 19.50 -23.40 -19.01
N LEU A 14 18.84 -24.07 -19.96
CA LEU A 14 17.38 -24.06 -20.06
C LEU A 14 16.71 -24.75 -18.86
N GLU A 15 17.23 -25.89 -18.42
CA GLU A 15 16.75 -26.61 -17.23
C GLU A 15 16.91 -25.77 -15.96
N GLU A 16 18.06 -25.13 -15.78
CA GLU A 16 18.32 -24.23 -14.66
C GLU A 16 17.39 -23.01 -14.71
N TRP A 17 17.18 -22.42 -15.89
CA TRP A 17 16.25 -21.30 -16.06
C TRP A 17 14.82 -21.68 -15.65
N TYR A 18 14.32 -22.85 -16.08
CA TYR A 18 12.99 -23.31 -15.67
C TYR A 18 12.88 -23.53 -14.17
N LYS A 19 13.93 -24.05 -13.54
CA LYS A 19 13.98 -24.23 -12.08
C LYS A 19 13.90 -22.89 -11.35
N ILE A 20 14.78 -21.95 -11.70
CA ILE A 20 14.80 -20.60 -11.11
C ILE A 20 13.46 -19.90 -11.34
N HIS A 21 12.91 -19.97 -12.55
CA HIS A 21 11.65 -19.33 -12.88
C HIS A 21 10.48 -19.89 -12.05
N LYS A 22 10.44 -21.21 -11.87
CA LYS A 22 9.44 -21.87 -11.02
C LYS A 22 9.55 -21.41 -9.56
N GLU A 23 10.76 -21.33 -9.03
CA GLU A 23 11.02 -20.84 -7.67
C GLU A 23 10.61 -19.37 -7.52
N GLN A 24 10.93 -18.52 -8.49
CA GLN A 24 10.53 -17.11 -8.50
C GLN A 24 9.01 -16.94 -8.53
N ILE A 25 8.30 -17.72 -9.36
CA ILE A 25 6.83 -17.70 -9.40
C ILE A 25 6.26 -18.13 -8.04
N ALA A 26 6.76 -19.21 -7.46
CA ALA A 26 6.29 -19.69 -6.15
C ALA A 26 6.47 -18.60 -5.08
N LYS A 27 7.67 -18.03 -5.00
CA LYS A 27 7.97 -16.92 -4.09
C LYS A 27 7.06 -15.71 -4.30
N THR A 28 6.79 -15.36 -5.57
CA THR A 28 5.91 -14.23 -5.90
C THR A 28 4.48 -14.49 -5.45
N LYS A 29 3.97 -15.71 -5.63
CA LYS A 29 2.64 -16.11 -5.16
C LYS A 29 2.55 -16.02 -3.63
N ASP A 30 3.56 -16.51 -2.93
CA ASP A 30 3.59 -16.47 -1.46
C ASP A 30 3.62 -15.03 -0.94
N VAL A 31 4.49 -14.18 -1.51
CA VAL A 31 4.54 -12.75 -1.17
C VAL A 31 3.19 -12.06 -1.41
N ASN A 32 2.54 -12.34 -2.54
CA ASN A 32 1.24 -11.75 -2.85
C ASN A 32 0.14 -12.25 -1.90
N ARG A 33 0.18 -13.53 -1.51
CA ARG A 33 -0.75 -14.11 -0.53
C ARG A 33 -0.57 -13.46 0.84
N GLU A 34 0.66 -13.34 1.33
CA GLU A 34 0.96 -12.69 2.61
C GLU A 34 0.55 -11.21 2.60
N ALA A 35 0.80 -10.50 1.49
CA ALA A 35 0.36 -9.12 1.33
C ALA A 35 -1.17 -8.99 1.42
N ALA A 36 -1.92 -9.90 0.79
CA ALA A 36 -3.39 -9.91 0.85
C ALA A 36 -3.90 -10.19 2.29
N ILE A 37 -3.32 -11.18 2.98
CA ILE A 37 -3.67 -11.51 4.36
C ILE A 37 -3.39 -10.32 5.30
N ASN A 38 -2.25 -9.64 5.14
CA ASN A 38 -1.91 -8.49 5.96
C ASN A 38 -2.84 -7.29 5.68
N ALA A 39 -3.21 -7.06 4.42
CA ALA A 39 -4.20 -6.04 4.08
C ALA A 39 -5.57 -6.32 4.72
N GLU A 40 -6.01 -7.58 4.72
CA GLU A 40 -7.26 -7.98 5.38
C GLU A 40 -7.19 -7.80 6.90
N LYS A 41 -6.11 -8.23 7.54
CA LYS A 41 -5.89 -8.00 8.99
C LYS A 41 -5.94 -6.52 9.35
N GLN A 42 -5.30 -5.68 8.55
CA GLN A 42 -5.32 -4.23 8.76
C GLN A 42 -6.73 -3.66 8.58
N PHE A 43 -7.46 -4.10 7.55
CA PHE A 43 -8.84 -3.67 7.32
C PHE A 43 -9.76 -4.04 8.49
N VAL A 44 -9.63 -5.25 9.03
CA VAL A 44 -10.40 -5.71 10.21
C VAL A 44 -10.01 -4.91 11.45
N ALA A 45 -8.73 -4.69 11.72
CA ALA A 45 -8.29 -3.87 12.86
C ALA A 45 -8.75 -2.41 12.78
N GLU A 46 -8.92 -1.87 11.57
CA GLU A 46 -9.45 -0.52 11.36
C GLU A 46 -10.98 -0.43 11.45
N SER A 47 -11.68 -1.56 11.60
CA SER A 47 -13.15 -1.64 11.73
C SER A 47 -13.67 -1.45 13.17
N ASP A 48 -12.77 -1.32 14.15
CA ASP A 48 -13.13 -1.05 15.54
C ASP A 48 -13.93 0.27 15.69
N GLU A 49 -14.75 0.32 16.75
CA GLU A 49 -15.65 1.44 17.09
C GLU A 49 -14.94 2.79 16.98
N ILE A 50 -15.65 3.77 16.41
CA ILE A 50 -15.08 5.11 16.22
C ILE A 50 -14.94 5.82 17.56
N GLU A 51 -13.74 5.75 18.14
CA GLU A 51 -13.40 6.52 19.33
C GLU A 51 -13.48 8.03 19.03
N PRO A 52 -14.29 8.80 19.79
CA PRO A 52 -14.40 10.23 19.62
C PRO A 52 -13.04 10.93 19.75
N GLY A 53 -12.70 11.80 18.80
CA GLY A 53 -11.41 12.50 18.76
C GLY A 53 -10.39 11.91 17.79
N THR A 54 -10.65 10.72 17.22
CA THR A 54 -9.78 10.08 16.23
C THR A 54 -10.14 10.41 14.78
N GLU A 55 -11.14 11.26 14.55
CA GLU A 55 -11.75 11.47 13.23
C GLU A 55 -10.74 12.04 12.22
N TRP A 56 -9.97 13.06 12.61
CA TRP A 56 -8.97 13.67 11.74
C TRP A 56 -7.77 12.77 11.49
N ASP A 57 -7.39 11.94 12.47
CA ASP A 57 -6.35 10.93 12.28
C ASP A 57 -6.78 9.89 11.24
N ARG A 58 -8.03 9.39 11.31
CA ARG A 58 -8.58 8.45 10.33
C ARG A 58 -8.69 9.07 8.94
N ILE A 59 -9.25 10.28 8.82
CA ILE A 59 -9.34 10.99 7.53
C ILE A 59 -7.95 11.21 6.93
N SER A 60 -6.94 11.54 7.76
CA SER A 60 -5.58 11.74 7.28
C SER A 60 -4.96 10.47 6.68
N LYS A 61 -5.25 9.28 7.23
CA LYS A 61 -4.75 8.00 6.70
C LYS A 61 -5.27 7.71 5.30
N LEU A 62 -6.44 8.23 4.95
CA LEU A 62 -7.06 8.08 3.62
C LEU A 62 -6.59 9.13 2.61
N CYS A 63 -5.87 10.16 3.07
CA CYS A 63 -5.39 11.25 2.24
C CYS A 63 -3.97 11.00 1.76
N ASP A 64 -3.76 11.11 0.44
CA ASP A 64 -2.43 11.10 -0.14
C ASP A 64 -1.76 12.48 0.02
N PHE A 65 -0.79 12.56 0.93
CA PHE A 65 -0.02 13.78 1.19
C PHE A 65 1.30 13.84 0.42
N ASN A 66 1.59 12.88 -0.46
CA ASN A 66 2.79 12.95 -1.26
C ASN A 66 2.68 14.10 -2.27
N PRO A 67 3.57 15.13 -2.20
CA PRO A 67 3.50 16.26 -3.12
C PRO A 67 3.77 15.87 -4.57
N LYS A 68 4.35 14.70 -4.82
CA LYS A 68 4.68 14.17 -6.15
C LYS A 68 3.59 13.30 -6.76
N SER A 69 2.56 12.92 -6.00
CA SER A 69 1.54 11.97 -6.43
C SER A 69 0.30 12.64 -7.03
N ASN A 70 0.39 13.90 -7.49
CA ASN A 70 -0.75 14.61 -8.04
C ASN A 70 -1.20 14.02 -9.38
N ARG A 71 -2.02 12.97 -9.32
CA ARG A 71 -2.64 12.28 -10.45
C ARG A 71 -4.07 12.76 -10.72
N ALA A 72 -4.57 13.75 -9.96
CA ALA A 72 -5.95 14.20 -10.04
C ALA A 72 -6.11 15.35 -11.05
N SER A 73 -7.15 15.28 -11.87
CA SER A 73 -7.52 16.37 -12.80
C SER A 73 -7.97 17.66 -12.08
N LYS A 74 -8.26 17.59 -10.78
CA LYS A 74 -8.70 18.72 -9.95
C LYS A 74 -7.62 19.04 -8.92
N ASP A 75 -7.38 20.34 -8.71
CA ASP A 75 -6.47 20.80 -7.65
C ASP A 75 -7.10 20.57 -6.27
N VAL A 76 -6.55 19.60 -5.55
CA VAL A 76 -6.94 19.24 -4.19
C VAL A 76 -5.91 19.70 -3.15
N THR A 77 -4.94 20.51 -3.54
CA THR A 77 -3.82 20.94 -2.67
C THR A 77 -4.33 21.68 -1.44
N ARG A 78 -5.27 22.61 -1.62
CA ARG A 78 -5.90 23.35 -0.51
C ARG A 78 -6.64 22.41 0.44
N MET A 79 -7.41 21.46 -0.10
CA MET A 79 -8.16 20.49 0.69
C MET A 79 -7.21 19.62 1.53
N ARG A 80 -6.14 19.10 0.93
CA ARG A 80 -5.09 18.34 1.63
C ARG A 80 -4.48 19.17 2.75
N SER A 81 -4.12 20.42 2.48
CA SER A 81 -3.54 21.32 3.50
C SER A 81 -4.47 21.52 4.71
N ILE A 82 -5.77 21.72 4.46
CA ILE A 82 -6.79 21.87 5.52
C ILE A 82 -6.91 20.59 6.36
N ILE A 83 -6.95 19.41 5.74
CA ILE A 83 -7.05 18.13 6.46
C ILE A 83 -5.82 17.91 7.35
N LEU A 84 -4.62 18.23 6.85
CA LEU A 84 -3.39 18.11 7.63
C LEU A 84 -3.39 19.04 8.84
N GLN A 85 -3.87 20.27 8.68
CA GLN A 85 -4.02 21.23 9.78
C GLN A 85 -5.00 20.71 10.83
N LEU A 86 -6.14 20.15 10.42
CA LEU A 86 -7.16 19.65 11.34
C LEU A 86 -6.70 18.40 12.12
N LYS A 87 -5.80 17.60 11.56
CA LYS A 87 -5.10 16.53 12.27
C LYS A 87 -4.18 17.08 13.37
N GLN A 88 -3.37 18.09 13.05
CA GLN A 88 -2.40 18.67 13.98
C GLN A 88 -3.08 19.55 15.05
N THR A 89 -4.16 20.21 14.69
CA THR A 89 -4.91 21.13 15.54
C THR A 89 -6.41 20.89 15.33
N PRO A 90 -6.99 19.90 16.04
CA PRO A 90 -8.42 19.63 15.98
C PRO A 90 -9.24 20.85 16.43
N LEU A 91 -10.36 21.08 15.76
CA LEU A 91 -11.29 22.13 16.17
C LEU A 91 -11.89 21.78 17.53
N LYS A 92 -11.82 22.73 18.48
CA LYS A 92 -12.53 22.60 19.75
C LYS A 92 -14.02 22.58 19.42
N LYS A 93 -14.76 21.58 19.92
CA LYS A 93 -16.22 21.53 19.79
C LYS A 93 -16.77 22.90 20.24
N PRO A 94 -17.63 23.55 19.47
CA PRO A 94 -18.32 24.73 19.97
C PRO A 94 -19.09 24.28 21.20
N VAL A 95 -18.72 24.82 22.37
CA VAL A 95 -19.61 24.79 23.53
C VAL A 95 -20.85 25.52 23.03
N LEU A 96 -21.95 24.78 22.83
CA LEU A 96 -23.25 25.41 22.65
C LEU A 96 -23.44 26.24 23.91
N SER A 97 -23.15 27.54 23.82
CA SER A 97 -23.48 28.50 24.85
C SER A 97 -24.99 28.43 24.99
N SER A 98 -25.44 27.73 26.02
CA SER A 98 -26.80 27.83 26.52
C SER A 98 -27.11 29.32 26.64
N LYS A 99 -27.96 29.81 25.74
CA LYS A 99 -28.70 31.05 25.96
C LYS A 99 -30.01 30.67 26.62
#